data_AF-A0A1G8KPX1-F1
#
_entry.id   AF-A0A1G8KPX1-F1
#
_cell.length_a   1.000
_cell.length_b   1.000
_cell.length_c   1.000
_cell.angle_alpha   90.00
_cell.angle_beta   90.00
_cell.angle_gamma   90.00
#
_symmetry.space_group_name_H-M   'P 1'
#
loop_
_entity.id
_entity.type
_entity.pdbx_description
1 polymer ?
#
loop_
_entity_poly.entity_id
_entity_poly.type
_entity_poly.pdbx_seq_one_letter_code
_entity_poly.pdbx_strand_id
1 'polypeptide(L)'
;MSTALRIAAIDALLPQTQCGKCGHPGCQPYAEAIAAGEAINKCPPGGTATLHALANLLRVPELPLALPATPAQIAVIREAECIGCTKCIQACPVDAIVGAAKLMHTVIADECSGCDLCVAPCPVDCIDLVPLSAPQATIQRRRADQFRARHQARLSRLAGDEARRRAARSTPVTRPEPRTAATPGANDGDQNARLKRLKIEASMAKVAYEKIRKQVAMHPGSPFAAQLDALHSASEQAAAALQAAQRHRPSTAGAVANTDEGALKRTKIDAAMSRAQLHKALKAFGKTPDAPQQEQLDRLRQAAEKAQRQLHELLPDTAGKTPGAGEQALKQAKIDVANRRAALQSGERRGVDDDRLSAMRADYAAAQQALHDAEQRCGKPAPQRVLVDKAGVSTELRQLKTDLAYARADVSRLQRSVTCESATLNAALERLAVAERRLQAHISAT
;
A
#
# COMPACT_ATOMS: atom_id res chain seq x y z
N MET A 1 -27.40 -0.02 -32.52
CA MET A 1 -26.36 0.66 -31.70
C MET A 1 -25.12 -0.21 -31.69
N SER A 2 -23.93 0.38 -31.85
CA SER A 2 -22.69 -0.36 -31.62
C SER A 2 -22.61 -0.82 -30.16
N THR A 3 -21.85 -1.87 -29.88
CA THR A 3 -21.64 -2.39 -28.52
C THR A 3 -21.14 -1.29 -27.58
N ALA A 4 -20.18 -0.48 -28.03
CA ALA A 4 -19.66 0.66 -27.27
C ALA A 4 -20.74 1.71 -26.95
N LEU A 5 -21.59 2.07 -27.92
CA LEU A 5 -22.68 3.02 -27.70
C LEU A 5 -23.73 2.47 -26.72
N ARG A 6 -24.01 1.16 -26.78
CA ARG A 6 -24.92 0.50 -25.85
C ARG A 6 -24.38 0.54 -24.42
N ILE A 7 -23.10 0.20 -24.23
CA ILE A 7 -22.44 0.24 -22.92
C ILE A 7 -22.49 1.66 -22.34
N ALA A 8 -22.14 2.67 -23.14
CA ALA A 8 -22.19 4.07 -22.72
C ALA A 8 -23.60 4.51 -22.31
N ALA A 9 -24.63 4.10 -23.05
CA ALA A 9 -26.02 4.40 -22.72
C ALA A 9 -26.50 3.69 -21.44
N ILE A 10 -26.06 2.46 -21.18
CA ILE A 10 -26.36 1.76 -19.93
C ILE A 10 -25.66 2.45 -18.76
N ASP A 11 -24.36 2.72 -18.88
CA ASP A 11 -23.58 3.43 -17.86
C ASP A 11 -24.18 4.81 -17.58
N ALA A 12 -24.73 5.49 -18.60
CA ALA A 12 -25.47 6.75 -18.47
C ALA A 12 -26.61 6.70 -17.43
N LEU A 13 -27.31 5.57 -17.34
CA LEU A 13 -28.48 5.39 -16.48
C LEU A 13 -28.17 4.89 -15.06
N LEU A 14 -26.95 4.41 -14.82
CA LEU A 14 -26.53 3.94 -13.50
C LEU A 14 -26.35 5.11 -12.52
N PRO A 15 -26.53 4.90 -11.21
CA PRO A 15 -26.43 5.98 -10.21
C PRO A 15 -24.99 6.45 -9.95
N GLN A 16 -23.99 5.84 -10.59
CA GLN A 16 -22.57 6.23 -10.53
C GLN A 16 -21.97 6.31 -9.12
N THR A 17 -22.49 5.52 -8.17
CA THR A 17 -21.98 5.48 -6.79
C THR A 17 -20.63 4.78 -6.67
N GLN A 18 -20.29 3.88 -7.60
CA GLN A 18 -19.08 3.04 -7.59
C GLN A 18 -18.93 2.14 -6.35
N CYS A 19 -20.04 1.81 -5.67
CA CYS A 19 -20.02 1.05 -4.41
C CYS A 19 -19.73 -0.46 -4.56
N GLY A 20 -19.89 -1.01 -5.77
CA GLY A 20 -19.70 -2.42 -6.05
C GLY A 20 -20.66 -3.42 -5.38
N LYS A 21 -21.76 -2.94 -4.78
CA LYS A 21 -22.78 -3.79 -4.14
C LYS A 21 -23.48 -4.77 -5.09
N CYS A 22 -23.43 -4.52 -6.39
CA CYS A 22 -23.96 -5.42 -7.43
C CYS A 22 -23.01 -6.59 -7.77
N GLY A 23 -21.83 -6.68 -7.16
CA GLY A 23 -20.81 -7.70 -7.43
C GLY A 23 -19.76 -7.28 -8.47
N HIS A 24 -19.92 -6.11 -9.08
CA HIS A 24 -18.97 -5.53 -10.04
C HIS A 24 -18.11 -4.45 -9.38
N PRO A 25 -16.86 -4.21 -9.81
CA PRO A 25 -15.97 -3.24 -9.16
C PRO A 25 -16.38 -1.77 -9.37
N GLY A 26 -17.34 -1.49 -10.25
CA GLY A 26 -17.86 -0.15 -10.52
C GLY A 26 -19.07 -0.18 -11.44
N CYS A 27 -19.60 1.00 -11.78
CA CYS A 27 -20.77 1.13 -12.64
C CYS A 27 -20.47 0.72 -14.10
N GLN A 28 -19.33 1.15 -14.65
CA GLN A 28 -18.98 0.81 -16.03
C GLN A 28 -18.83 -0.71 -16.26
N PRO A 29 -18.11 -1.50 -15.42
CA PRO A 29 -18.06 -2.95 -15.57
C PRO A 29 -19.43 -3.63 -15.50
N TYR A 30 -20.34 -3.11 -14.66
CA TYR A 30 -21.71 -3.61 -14.62
C TYR A 30 -22.47 -3.27 -15.92
N ALA A 31 -22.27 -2.08 -16.49
CA ALA A 31 -22.84 -1.71 -17.77
C ALA A 31 -22.34 -2.59 -18.93
N GLU A 32 -21.05 -2.93 -18.93
CA GLU A 32 -20.45 -3.89 -19.87
C GLU A 32 -21.10 -5.27 -19.74
N ALA A 33 -21.29 -5.75 -18.51
CA ALA A 33 -21.91 -7.04 -18.28
C ALA A 33 -23.40 -7.09 -18.66
N ILE A 34 -24.16 -6.01 -18.38
CA ILE A 34 -25.54 -5.87 -18.87
C ILE A 34 -25.56 -5.89 -20.40
N ALA A 35 -24.64 -5.17 -21.06
CA ALA A 35 -24.55 -5.17 -22.52
C ALA A 35 -24.24 -6.56 -23.10
N ALA A 36 -23.55 -7.41 -22.32
CA ALA A 36 -23.26 -8.81 -22.62
C ALA A 36 -24.39 -9.79 -22.23
N GLY A 37 -25.51 -9.30 -21.66
CA GLY A 37 -26.69 -10.11 -21.33
C GLY A 37 -26.87 -10.43 -19.84
N GLU A 38 -26.09 -9.83 -18.94
CA GLU A 38 -26.31 -9.96 -17.50
C GLU A 38 -27.61 -9.25 -17.05
N ALA A 39 -28.20 -9.73 -15.95
CA ALA A 39 -29.44 -9.18 -15.40
C ALA A 39 -29.32 -7.72 -14.92
N ILE A 40 -30.32 -6.90 -15.26
CA ILE A 40 -30.39 -5.45 -14.97
C ILE A 40 -30.86 -5.10 -13.55
N ASN A 41 -31.28 -6.10 -12.77
CA ASN A 41 -31.94 -5.95 -11.47
C ASN A 41 -30.97 -6.02 -10.27
N LYS A 42 -29.66 -5.89 -10.50
CA LYS A 42 -28.64 -6.11 -9.46
C LYS A 42 -28.14 -4.85 -8.77
N CYS A 43 -28.68 -3.66 -9.05
CA CYS A 43 -28.15 -2.39 -8.50
C CYS A 43 -28.97 -1.88 -7.29
N PRO A 44 -28.54 -2.11 -6.03
CA PRO A 44 -29.24 -1.60 -4.84
C PRO A 44 -29.40 -0.07 -4.79
N PRO A 45 -28.36 0.75 -5.07
CA PRO A 45 -28.50 2.21 -4.94
C PRO A 45 -29.33 2.83 -6.08
N GLY A 46 -29.42 2.17 -7.24
CA GLY A 46 -30.25 2.61 -8.36
C GLY A 46 -31.73 2.30 -8.14
N GLY A 47 -32.02 1.21 -7.42
CA GLY A 47 -33.37 0.80 -7.08
C GLY A 47 -34.26 0.60 -8.30
N THR A 48 -35.57 0.76 -8.09
CA THR A 48 -36.59 0.55 -9.12
C THR A 48 -36.51 1.59 -10.24
N ALA A 49 -36.10 2.83 -9.93
CA ALA A 49 -35.98 3.89 -10.93
C ALA A 49 -34.91 3.56 -12.00
N THR A 50 -33.72 3.11 -11.59
CA THR A 50 -32.68 2.69 -12.52
C THR A 50 -33.11 1.42 -13.28
N LEU A 51 -33.72 0.45 -12.60
CA LEU A 51 -34.24 -0.76 -13.23
C LEU A 51 -35.22 -0.45 -14.37
N HIS A 52 -36.21 0.41 -14.12
CA HIS A 52 -37.21 0.84 -15.10
C HIS A 52 -36.55 1.53 -16.31
N ALA A 53 -35.60 2.44 -16.05
CA ALA A 53 -34.86 3.12 -17.12
C ALA A 53 -34.05 2.14 -17.98
N LEU A 54 -33.40 1.15 -17.37
CA LEU A 54 -32.64 0.12 -18.07
C LEU A 54 -33.55 -0.82 -18.87
N ALA A 55 -34.66 -1.25 -18.30
CA ALA A 55 -35.66 -2.09 -18.98
C ALA A 55 -36.21 -1.39 -20.22
N ASN A 56 -36.54 -0.09 -20.11
CA ASN A 56 -36.99 0.74 -21.21
C ASN A 56 -35.92 0.90 -22.30
N LEU A 57 -34.65 1.14 -21.91
CA LEU A 57 -33.54 1.30 -22.86
C LEU A 57 -33.27 0.00 -23.64
N LEU A 58 -33.30 -1.14 -22.95
CA LEU A 58 -32.92 -2.44 -23.52
C LEU A 58 -34.10 -3.23 -24.09
N ARG A 59 -35.34 -2.75 -23.88
CA ARG A 59 -36.59 -3.41 -24.28
C ARG A 59 -36.69 -4.84 -23.72
N VAL A 60 -36.36 -5.00 -22.44
CA VAL A 60 -36.43 -6.26 -21.70
C VAL A 60 -37.46 -6.15 -20.56
N PRO A 61 -38.09 -7.25 -20.14
CA PRO A 61 -39.03 -7.23 -19.02
C PRO A 61 -38.33 -6.86 -17.71
N GLU A 62 -39.07 -6.17 -16.83
CA GLU A 62 -38.58 -5.84 -15.49
C GLU A 62 -38.58 -7.07 -14.59
N LEU A 63 -37.43 -7.34 -13.98
CA LEU A 63 -37.26 -8.36 -12.95
C LEU A 63 -37.21 -7.68 -11.57
N PRO A 64 -37.77 -8.29 -10.52
CA PRO A 64 -37.64 -7.78 -9.16
C PRO A 64 -36.17 -7.56 -8.78
N LEU A 65 -35.87 -6.51 -8.02
CA LEU A 65 -34.50 -6.24 -7.57
C LEU A 65 -33.92 -7.45 -6.83
N ALA A 66 -32.72 -7.87 -7.22
CA ALA A 66 -32.03 -9.01 -6.63
C ALA A 66 -31.58 -8.74 -5.18
N LEU A 67 -31.42 -7.46 -4.83
CA LEU A 67 -31.04 -6.97 -3.52
C LEU A 67 -31.95 -5.79 -3.13
N PRO A 68 -32.25 -5.60 -1.84
CA PRO A 68 -33.09 -4.49 -1.39
C PRO A 68 -32.48 -3.14 -1.78
N ALA A 69 -33.34 -2.20 -2.16
CA ALA A 69 -32.89 -0.85 -2.52
C ALA A 69 -32.17 -0.20 -1.34
N THR A 70 -31.00 0.39 -1.58
CA THR A 70 -30.27 1.14 -0.57
C THR A 70 -30.68 2.60 -0.63
N PRO A 71 -31.06 3.23 0.49
CA PRO A 71 -31.38 4.66 0.50
C PRO A 71 -30.16 5.51 0.13
N ALA A 72 -30.43 6.67 -0.47
CA ALA A 72 -29.41 7.68 -0.70
C ALA A 72 -28.87 8.17 0.65
N GLN A 73 -27.56 8.31 0.75
CA GLN A 73 -26.87 8.64 1.99
C GLN A 73 -25.58 9.40 1.70
N ILE A 74 -25.02 10.04 2.72
CA ILE A 74 -23.69 10.68 2.67
C ILE A 74 -22.85 10.22 3.84
N ALA A 75 -21.53 10.21 3.65
CA ALA A 75 -20.61 9.97 4.75
C ALA A 75 -20.37 11.26 5.53
N VAL A 76 -20.29 11.16 6.85
CA VAL A 76 -19.91 12.25 7.77
C VAL A 76 -18.76 11.74 8.63
N ILE A 77 -17.68 12.52 8.73
CA ILE A 77 -16.53 12.17 9.56
C ILE A 77 -16.63 12.95 10.87
N ARG A 78 -16.57 12.26 12.01
CA ARG A 78 -16.45 12.88 13.33
C ARG A 78 -15.03 13.41 13.49
N GLU A 79 -14.84 14.70 13.23
CA GLU A 79 -13.53 15.34 13.12
C GLU A 79 -12.70 15.20 14.41
N ALA A 80 -13.34 15.24 15.57
CA ALA A 80 -12.70 15.09 16.88
C ALA A 80 -12.03 13.71 17.10
N GLU A 81 -12.51 12.66 16.43
CA GLU A 81 -11.98 11.29 16.53
C GLU A 81 -11.00 10.97 15.39
N CYS A 82 -10.96 11.80 14.35
CA CYS A 82 -10.16 11.55 13.17
C CYS A 82 -8.66 11.73 13.45
N ILE A 83 -7.90 10.63 13.36
CA ILE A 83 -6.45 10.64 13.57
C ILE A 83 -5.62 11.04 12.33
N GLY A 84 -6.28 11.41 11.23
CA GLY A 84 -5.55 11.81 10.03
C GLY A 84 -4.80 10.69 9.29
N CYS A 85 -5.32 9.45 9.29
CA CYS A 85 -4.62 8.28 8.73
C CYS A 85 -4.60 8.20 7.19
N THR A 86 -5.43 8.97 6.48
CA THR A 86 -5.58 9.03 5.01
C THR A 86 -6.13 7.78 4.30
N LYS A 87 -6.46 6.70 5.03
CA LYS A 87 -7.03 5.48 4.42
C LYS A 87 -8.37 5.72 3.73
N CYS A 88 -9.22 6.57 4.31
CA CYS A 88 -10.51 6.93 3.73
C CYS A 88 -10.38 7.68 2.38
N ILE A 89 -9.40 8.59 2.24
CA ILE A 89 -9.08 9.26 0.96
C ILE A 89 -8.69 8.25 -0.12
N GLN A 90 -7.93 7.22 0.25
CA GLN A 90 -7.50 6.17 -0.68
C GLN A 90 -8.65 5.25 -1.10
N ALA A 91 -9.67 5.09 -0.25
CA ALA A 91 -10.84 4.29 -0.56
C ALA A 91 -11.93 5.05 -1.33
N CYS A 92 -12.00 6.39 -1.20
CA CYS A 92 -13.04 7.18 -1.83
C CYS A 92 -12.93 7.15 -3.37
N PRO A 93 -13.93 6.61 -4.09
CA PRO A 93 -13.86 6.46 -5.54
C PRO A 93 -14.04 7.77 -6.30
N VAL A 94 -14.61 8.79 -5.66
CA VAL A 94 -14.94 10.10 -6.25
C VAL A 94 -14.16 11.26 -5.62
N ASP A 95 -13.17 10.97 -4.77
CA ASP A 95 -12.38 12.01 -4.06
C ASP A 95 -13.22 13.05 -3.31
N ALA A 96 -14.29 12.64 -2.63
CA ALA A 96 -15.15 13.54 -1.85
C ALA A 96 -14.58 13.87 -0.45
N ILE A 97 -13.51 13.18 -0.02
CA ILE A 97 -12.91 13.35 1.30
C ILE A 97 -11.67 14.23 1.15
N VAL A 98 -11.62 15.31 1.94
CA VAL A 98 -10.50 16.24 1.99
C VAL A 98 -9.79 16.15 3.33
N GLY A 99 -8.48 16.40 3.32
CA GLY A 99 -7.62 16.32 4.50
C GLY A 99 -6.19 15.94 4.10
N ALA A 100 -5.33 15.76 5.09
CA ALA A 100 -3.95 15.37 4.87
C ALA A 100 -3.45 14.43 5.97
N ALA A 101 -2.25 13.88 5.79
CA ALA A 101 -1.63 13.04 6.80
C ALA A 101 -1.49 13.80 8.13
N LYS A 102 -1.98 13.20 9.22
CA LYS A 102 -1.99 13.77 10.58
C LYS A 102 -2.85 15.02 10.74
N LEU A 103 -3.72 15.33 9.78
CA LEU A 103 -4.74 16.37 9.88
C LEU A 103 -6.13 15.75 9.80
N MET A 104 -7.11 16.38 10.44
CA MET A 104 -8.50 15.92 10.42
C MET A 104 -9.02 15.88 8.97
N HIS A 105 -9.84 14.88 8.70
CA HIS A 105 -10.49 14.71 7.40
C HIS A 105 -11.95 15.12 7.50
N THR A 106 -12.49 15.67 6.42
CA THR A 106 -13.91 16.02 6.31
C THR A 106 -14.45 15.64 4.93
N VAL A 107 -15.77 15.53 4.81
CA VAL A 107 -16.45 15.09 3.58
C VAL A 107 -17.12 16.29 2.92
N ILE A 108 -16.84 16.52 1.65
CA ILE A 108 -17.61 17.47 0.84
C ILE A 108 -18.92 16.78 0.47
N ALA A 109 -19.99 17.11 1.20
CA ALA A 109 -21.29 16.46 1.07
C ALA A 109 -21.81 16.43 -0.37
N ASP A 110 -21.58 17.52 -1.12
CA ASP A 110 -22.04 17.64 -2.50
C ASP A 110 -21.31 16.72 -3.49
N GLU A 111 -20.09 16.29 -3.15
CA GLU A 111 -19.26 15.40 -3.97
C GLU A 111 -19.37 13.94 -3.52
N CYS A 112 -20.00 13.69 -2.37
CA CYS A 112 -20.15 12.35 -1.79
C CYS A 112 -21.25 11.57 -2.52
N SER A 113 -20.86 10.44 -3.13
CA SER A 113 -21.78 9.52 -3.79
C SER A 113 -22.50 8.55 -2.84
N GLY A 114 -22.19 8.57 -1.53
CA GLY A 114 -22.82 7.69 -0.54
C GLY A 114 -22.37 6.22 -0.62
N CYS A 115 -21.23 5.95 -1.25
CA CYS A 115 -20.79 4.59 -1.61
C CYS A 115 -20.33 3.68 -0.47
N ASP A 116 -20.23 4.18 0.77
CA ASP A 116 -19.77 3.49 2.00
C ASP A 116 -18.37 2.85 2.03
N LEU A 117 -17.64 2.84 0.92
CA LEU A 117 -16.29 2.27 0.83
C LEU A 117 -15.26 2.86 1.82
N CYS A 118 -15.52 4.05 2.36
CA CYS A 118 -14.64 4.70 3.33
C CYS A 118 -14.76 4.18 4.77
N VAL A 119 -15.85 3.50 5.12
CA VAL A 119 -16.14 3.09 6.51
C VAL A 119 -15.15 2.02 6.97
N ALA A 120 -15.09 0.88 6.29
CA ALA A 120 -14.25 -0.25 6.69
C ALA A 120 -12.73 0.05 6.79
N PRO A 121 -12.13 0.90 5.91
CA PRO A 121 -10.73 1.30 6.05
C PRO A 121 -10.40 2.20 7.24
N CYS A 122 -11.40 2.79 7.91
CA CYS A 122 -11.19 3.71 9.03
C CYS A 122 -10.75 2.94 10.30
N PRO A 123 -9.52 3.15 10.82
CA PRO A 123 -9.01 2.38 11.96
C PRO A 123 -9.59 2.81 13.31
N VAL A 124 -10.26 3.96 13.36
CA VAL A 124 -10.86 4.55 14.57
C VAL A 124 -12.38 4.63 14.47
N ASP A 125 -12.95 4.10 13.38
CA ASP A 125 -14.41 4.03 13.16
C ASP A 125 -15.16 5.37 13.33
N CYS A 126 -14.53 6.47 12.89
CA CYS A 126 -15.07 7.83 13.01
C CYS A 126 -15.99 8.28 11.86
N ILE A 127 -16.53 7.35 11.05
CA ILE A 127 -17.29 7.69 9.83
C ILE A 127 -18.71 7.14 9.92
N ASP A 128 -19.69 8.04 9.93
CA ASP A 128 -21.11 7.71 9.94
C ASP A 128 -21.71 7.85 8.54
N LEU A 129 -22.72 7.04 8.24
CA LEU A 129 -23.53 7.16 7.03
C LEU A 129 -24.89 7.76 7.41
N VAL A 130 -25.14 8.97 6.93
CA VAL A 130 -26.38 9.70 7.21
C VAL A 130 -27.31 9.57 6.01
N PRO A 131 -28.50 8.95 6.18
CA PRO A 131 -29.52 8.91 5.14
C PRO A 131 -29.97 10.32 4.73
N LEU A 132 -30.14 10.53 3.44
CA LEU A 132 -30.65 11.78 2.90
C LEU A 132 -32.18 11.80 2.93
N SER A 133 -32.76 12.97 3.20
CA SER A 133 -34.19 13.20 3.00
C SER A 133 -34.59 12.99 1.54
N ALA A 134 -35.86 12.71 1.25
CA ALA A 134 -36.32 12.44 -0.12
C ALA A 134 -35.92 13.56 -1.13
N PRO A 135 -36.05 14.87 -0.82
CA PRO A 135 -35.60 15.93 -1.72
C PRO A 135 -34.09 15.90 -1.99
N GLN A 136 -33.28 15.69 -0.95
CA GLN A 136 -31.82 15.61 -1.05
C GLN A 136 -31.38 14.38 -1.84
N ALA A 137 -32.06 13.23 -1.65
CA ALA A 137 -31.83 12.02 -2.42
C ALA A 137 -32.06 12.24 -3.91
N THR A 138 -33.11 12.97 -4.29
CA THR A 138 -33.37 13.32 -5.69
C THR A 138 -32.28 14.24 -6.26
N ILE A 139 -31.81 15.22 -5.49
CA ILE A 139 -30.70 16.10 -5.90
C ILE A 139 -29.42 15.28 -6.11
N GLN A 140 -29.09 14.39 -5.16
CA GLN A 140 -27.90 13.53 -5.27
C GLN A 140 -27.96 12.63 -6.50
N ARG A 141 -29.11 12.02 -6.79
CA ARG A 141 -29.31 11.18 -8.00
C ARG A 141 -29.07 11.95 -9.29
N ARG A 142 -29.47 13.23 -9.36
CA ARG A 142 -29.21 14.09 -10.54
C ARG A 142 -27.72 14.40 -10.75
N ARG A 143 -26.87 14.18 -9.75
CA ARG A 143 -25.41 14.38 -9.83
C ARG A 143 -24.65 13.12 -10.27
N ALA A 144 -25.33 12.09 -10.78
CA ALA A 144 -24.67 10.87 -11.26
C ALA A 144 -23.53 11.16 -12.26
N ASP A 145 -23.71 12.09 -13.19
CA ASP A 145 -22.68 12.48 -14.15
C ASP A 145 -21.48 13.17 -13.51
N GLN A 146 -21.71 13.99 -12.47
CA GLN A 146 -20.63 14.58 -11.67
C GLN A 146 -19.80 13.48 -10.98
N PHE A 147 -20.46 12.49 -10.36
CA PHE A 147 -19.77 11.37 -9.70
C PHE A 147 -18.96 10.54 -10.70
N ARG A 148 -19.52 10.29 -11.89
CA ARG A 148 -18.80 9.62 -13.00
C ARG A 148 -17.55 10.39 -13.41
N ALA A 149 -17.69 11.69 -13.69
CA ALA A 149 -16.58 12.53 -14.12
C ALA A 149 -15.46 12.56 -13.07
N ARG A 150 -15.81 12.67 -11.77
CA ARG A 150 -14.83 12.62 -10.67
C ARG A 150 -14.15 11.27 -10.55
N HIS A 151 -14.91 10.18 -10.69
CA HIS A 151 -14.35 8.83 -10.66
C HIS A 151 -13.34 8.63 -11.80
N GLN A 152 -13.69 9.03 -13.02
CA GLN A 152 -12.79 8.97 -14.18
C GLN A 152 -11.53 9.82 -13.95
N ALA A 153 -11.67 11.05 -13.45
CA ALA A 153 -10.54 11.91 -13.11
C ALA A 153 -9.60 11.27 -12.08
N ARG A 154 -10.16 10.60 -11.07
CA ARG A 154 -9.38 9.83 -10.09
C ARG A 154 -8.61 8.68 -10.74
N LEU A 155 -9.28 7.88 -11.59
CA LEU A 155 -8.63 6.77 -12.30
C LEU A 155 -7.49 7.27 -13.19
N SER A 156 -7.69 8.36 -13.94
CA SER A 156 -6.64 8.98 -14.74
C SER A 156 -5.45 9.45 -13.89
N ARG A 157 -5.71 10.03 -12.70
CA ARG A 157 -4.65 10.43 -11.77
C ARG A 157 -3.83 9.24 -11.28
N LEU A 158 -4.51 8.18 -10.82
CA LEU A 158 -3.87 6.97 -10.32
C LEU A 158 -3.04 6.25 -11.40
N ALA A 159 -3.57 6.18 -12.62
CA ALA A 159 -2.85 5.64 -13.77
C ALA A 159 -1.59 6.46 -14.09
N GLY A 160 -1.68 7.79 -14.04
CA GLY A 160 -0.52 8.69 -14.21
C GLY A 160 0.54 8.51 -13.11
N ASP A 161 0.13 8.39 -11.85
CA ASP A 161 1.03 8.11 -10.72
C ASP A 161 1.72 6.75 -10.85
N GLU A 162 1.00 5.73 -11.32
CA GLU A 162 1.57 4.42 -11.57
C GLU A 162 2.56 4.43 -12.73
N ALA A 163 2.21 5.08 -13.85
CA ALA A 163 3.11 5.25 -14.99
C ALA A 163 4.41 5.97 -14.59
N ARG A 164 4.33 7.05 -13.80
CA ARG A 164 5.50 7.74 -13.25
C ARG A 164 6.37 6.82 -12.38
N ARG A 165 5.75 6.07 -11.47
CA ARG A 165 6.47 5.12 -10.61
C ARG A 165 7.14 4.00 -11.41
N ARG A 166 6.48 3.49 -12.46
CA ARG A 166 7.06 2.50 -13.38
C ARG A 166 8.25 3.10 -14.13
N ALA A 167 8.11 4.29 -14.72
CA ALA A 167 9.20 4.98 -15.42
C ALA A 167 10.43 5.23 -14.53
N ALA A 168 10.22 5.66 -13.27
CA ALA A 168 11.28 5.87 -12.29
C ALA A 168 12.01 4.57 -11.86
N ARG A 169 11.34 3.41 -11.94
CA ARG A 169 11.96 2.11 -11.69
C ARG A 169 12.74 1.58 -12.90
N SER A 170 12.31 1.96 -14.10
CA SER A 170 12.93 1.53 -15.37
C SER A 170 14.15 2.36 -15.76
N THR A 171 14.41 3.49 -15.09
CA THR A 171 15.61 4.30 -15.32
C THR A 171 16.81 3.60 -14.67
N PRO A 172 17.86 3.22 -15.42
CA PRO A 172 19.09 2.73 -14.81
C PRO A 172 19.64 3.83 -13.92
N VAL A 173 19.84 3.55 -12.64
CA VAL A 173 20.66 4.40 -11.79
C VAL A 173 22.08 4.32 -12.35
N THR A 174 22.48 5.30 -13.15
CA THR A 174 23.88 5.55 -13.47
C THR A 174 24.54 5.91 -12.16
N ARG A 175 25.09 4.88 -11.49
CA ARG A 175 25.94 5.07 -10.32
C ARG A 175 27.14 5.89 -10.81
N PRO A 176 27.46 7.04 -10.20
CA PRO A 176 28.71 7.74 -10.50
C PRO A 176 29.85 6.74 -10.38
N GLU A 177 30.69 6.67 -11.41
CA GLU A 177 31.87 5.79 -11.38
C GLU A 177 32.71 6.14 -10.14
N PRO A 178 33.03 5.15 -9.28
CA PRO A 178 33.99 5.40 -8.23
C PRO A 178 35.32 5.70 -8.91
N ARG A 179 35.89 6.87 -8.59
CA ARG A 179 37.21 7.29 -9.05
C ARG A 179 38.20 6.15 -8.81
N THR A 180 38.90 5.80 -9.88
CA THR A 180 39.90 4.74 -9.98
C THR A 180 40.91 4.79 -8.84
N ALA A 181 40.87 3.77 -7.99
CA ALA A 181 42.00 3.33 -7.20
C ALA A 181 42.27 1.86 -7.52
N ALA A 182 43.54 1.56 -7.74
CA ALA A 182 44.10 0.40 -8.41
C ALA A 182 43.53 -0.98 -8.00
N THR A 183 43.40 -1.84 -9.01
CA THR A 183 43.11 -3.29 -8.94
C THR A 183 44.19 -4.05 -8.17
N PRO A 184 43.81 -5.06 -7.38
CA PRO A 184 43.85 -6.46 -7.84
C PRO A 184 42.53 -7.18 -7.45
N GLY A 185 41.85 -8.01 -8.25
CA GLY A 185 42.14 -8.64 -9.53
C GLY A 185 40.87 -8.74 -10.39
N ALA A 186 41.08 -8.75 -11.70
CA ALA A 186 40.04 -8.67 -12.72
C ALA A 186 39.19 -9.96 -12.90
N ASN A 187 39.35 -10.99 -12.07
CA ASN A 187 38.74 -12.31 -12.29
C ASN A 187 37.46 -12.57 -11.47
N ASP A 188 37.33 -12.00 -10.27
CA ASP A 188 36.21 -12.32 -9.36
C ASP A 188 34.89 -11.62 -9.73
N GLY A 189 34.96 -10.43 -10.34
CA GLY A 189 33.79 -9.67 -10.77
C GLY A 189 33.04 -10.33 -11.94
N ASP A 190 33.79 -10.82 -12.92
CA ASP A 190 33.26 -11.51 -14.11
C ASP A 190 32.72 -12.91 -13.77
N GLN A 191 33.41 -13.65 -12.89
CA GLN A 191 32.93 -14.96 -12.44
C GLN A 191 31.64 -14.87 -11.62
N ASN A 192 31.47 -13.84 -10.78
CA ASN A 192 30.24 -13.65 -10.02
C ASN A 192 29.06 -13.22 -10.93
N ALA A 193 29.33 -12.42 -11.96
CA ALA A 193 28.33 -12.08 -12.98
C ALA A 193 27.91 -13.33 -13.80
N ARG A 194 28.88 -14.15 -14.22
CA ARG A 194 28.66 -15.42 -14.90
C ARG A 194 27.85 -16.40 -14.05
N LEU A 195 28.18 -16.52 -12.76
CA LEU A 195 27.45 -17.38 -11.82
C LEU A 195 26.00 -16.93 -11.63
N LYS A 196 25.74 -15.62 -11.55
CA LYS A 196 24.39 -15.07 -11.44
C LYS A 196 23.57 -15.37 -12.70
N ARG A 197 24.15 -15.24 -13.89
CA ARG A 197 23.50 -15.58 -15.16
C ARG A 197 23.13 -17.06 -15.23
N LEU A 198 24.07 -17.96 -14.91
CA LEU A 198 23.83 -19.40 -14.90
C LEU A 198 22.79 -19.83 -13.86
N LYS A 199 22.72 -19.16 -12.70
CA LYS A 199 21.66 -19.39 -11.69
C LYS A 199 20.27 -19.04 -12.22
N ILE A 200 20.16 -17.91 -12.91
CA ILE A 200 18.89 -17.47 -13.51
C ILE A 200 18.48 -18.45 -14.62
N GLU A 201 19.41 -18.83 -15.49
CA GLU A 201 19.17 -19.76 -16.59
C GLU A 201 18.71 -21.15 -16.10
N ALA A 202 19.42 -21.75 -15.14
CA ALA A 202 19.03 -23.03 -14.55
C ALA A 202 17.65 -22.98 -13.87
N SER A 203 17.33 -21.86 -13.21
CA SER A 203 16.03 -21.67 -12.57
C SER A 203 14.90 -21.55 -13.59
N MET A 204 15.11 -20.77 -14.65
CA MET A 204 14.12 -20.57 -15.72
C MET A 204 13.88 -21.86 -16.52
N ALA A 205 14.94 -22.61 -16.86
CA ALA A 205 14.82 -23.88 -17.56
C ALA A 205 14.06 -24.94 -16.73
N LYS A 206 14.30 -25.01 -15.42
CA LYS A 206 13.58 -25.91 -14.51
C LYS A 206 12.09 -25.55 -14.41
N VAL A 207 11.77 -24.26 -14.31
CA VAL A 207 10.37 -23.80 -14.26
C VAL A 207 9.64 -24.08 -15.58
N ALA A 208 10.32 -23.89 -16.72
CA ALA A 208 9.76 -24.20 -18.04
C ALA A 208 9.43 -25.70 -18.17
N TYR A 209 10.37 -26.58 -17.77
CA TYR A 209 10.13 -28.02 -17.75
C TYR A 209 8.96 -28.41 -16.83
N GLU A 210 8.95 -27.97 -15.57
CA GLU A 210 7.89 -28.31 -14.62
C GLU A 210 6.50 -27.83 -15.06
N LYS A 211 6.43 -26.68 -15.73
CA LYS A 211 5.18 -26.14 -16.28
C LYS A 211 4.63 -27.04 -17.38
N ILE A 212 5.47 -27.41 -18.36
CA ILE A 212 5.07 -28.27 -19.48
C ILE A 212 4.78 -29.70 -19.00
N ARG A 213 5.58 -30.24 -18.07
CA ARG A 213 5.34 -31.56 -17.46
C ARG A 213 3.95 -31.66 -16.85
N LYS A 214 3.53 -30.65 -16.09
CA LYS A 214 2.18 -30.59 -15.50
C LYS A 214 1.09 -30.47 -16.56
N GLN A 215 1.32 -29.73 -17.65
CA GLN A 215 0.37 -29.60 -18.75
C GLN A 215 0.19 -30.92 -19.52
N VAL A 216 1.28 -31.65 -19.77
CA VAL A 216 1.26 -32.97 -20.42
C VAL A 216 0.60 -34.02 -19.52
N ALA A 217 0.84 -33.99 -18.20
CA ALA A 217 0.18 -34.86 -17.24
C ALA A 217 -1.35 -34.67 -17.20
N MET A 218 -1.83 -33.44 -17.40
CA MET A 218 -3.27 -33.15 -17.48
C MET A 218 -3.87 -33.44 -18.87
N HIS A 219 -3.06 -33.36 -19.93
CA HIS A 219 -3.49 -33.57 -21.32
C HIS A 219 -2.49 -34.43 -22.10
N PRO A 220 -2.57 -35.77 -21.98
CA PRO A 220 -1.60 -36.71 -22.54
C PRO A 220 -1.48 -36.69 -24.07
N GLY A 221 -2.53 -36.24 -24.79
CA GLY A 221 -2.55 -36.11 -26.25
C GLY A 221 -2.15 -34.75 -26.79
N SER A 222 -1.59 -33.86 -25.96
CA SER A 222 -1.24 -32.50 -26.38
C SER A 222 0.07 -32.46 -27.18
N PRO A 223 0.23 -31.52 -28.14
CA PRO A 223 1.46 -31.35 -28.91
C PRO A 223 2.68 -30.97 -28.04
N PHE A 224 2.45 -30.62 -26.78
CA PHE A 224 3.49 -30.33 -25.79
C PHE A 224 4.23 -31.58 -25.30
N ALA A 225 3.69 -32.78 -25.51
CA ALA A 225 4.39 -34.03 -25.20
C ALA A 225 5.72 -34.15 -25.98
N ALA A 226 5.73 -33.72 -27.24
CA ALA A 226 6.94 -33.68 -28.08
C ALA A 226 7.99 -32.66 -27.61
N GLN A 227 7.61 -31.68 -26.78
CA GLN A 227 8.51 -30.64 -26.25
C GLN A 227 9.09 -31.00 -24.88
N LEU A 228 8.55 -32.02 -24.21
CA LEU A 228 8.90 -32.36 -22.83
C LEU A 228 10.34 -32.84 -22.70
N ASP A 229 10.78 -33.73 -23.59
CA ASP A 229 12.13 -34.29 -23.57
C ASP A 229 13.19 -33.22 -23.88
N ALA A 230 12.92 -32.35 -24.86
CA ALA A 230 13.80 -31.24 -25.19
C ALA A 230 13.95 -30.25 -24.01
N LEU A 231 12.87 -29.94 -23.31
CA LEU A 231 12.89 -29.07 -22.12
C LEU A 231 13.55 -29.75 -20.92
N HIS A 232 13.39 -31.07 -20.77
CA HIS A 232 14.08 -31.84 -19.74
C HIS A 232 15.60 -31.76 -19.95
N SER A 233 16.07 -32.11 -21.15
CA SER A 233 17.49 -32.03 -21.50
C SER A 233 18.05 -30.60 -21.37
N ALA A 234 17.29 -29.58 -21.76
CA ALA A 234 17.70 -28.18 -21.56
C ALA A 234 17.83 -27.81 -20.07
N SER A 235 16.93 -28.31 -19.21
CA SER A 235 17.01 -28.09 -17.76
C SER A 235 18.21 -28.78 -17.12
N GLU A 236 18.55 -29.99 -17.58
CA GLU A 236 19.72 -30.75 -17.14
C GLU A 236 21.03 -30.09 -17.60
N GLN A 237 21.08 -29.63 -18.84
CA GLN A 237 22.24 -28.90 -19.39
C GLN A 237 22.50 -27.59 -18.63
N ALA A 238 21.46 -26.80 -18.36
CA ALA A 238 21.58 -25.57 -17.59
C ALA A 238 22.01 -25.84 -16.13
N ALA A 239 21.51 -26.92 -15.52
CA ALA A 239 21.93 -27.35 -14.18
C ALA A 239 23.40 -27.81 -14.16
N ALA A 240 23.84 -28.58 -15.15
CA ALA A 240 25.21 -29.02 -15.29
C ALA A 240 26.18 -27.85 -15.52
N ALA A 241 25.80 -26.87 -16.34
CA ALA A 241 26.59 -25.65 -16.58
C ALA A 241 26.77 -24.81 -15.30
N LEU A 242 25.70 -24.66 -14.50
CA LEU A 242 25.77 -24.01 -13.20
C LEU A 242 26.68 -24.78 -12.24
N GLN A 243 26.57 -26.10 -12.18
CA GLN A 243 27.37 -26.94 -11.30
C GLN A 243 28.86 -26.91 -11.68
N ALA A 244 29.18 -26.93 -12.98
CA ALA A 244 30.55 -26.79 -13.47
C ALA A 244 31.14 -25.42 -13.08
N ALA A 245 30.38 -24.34 -13.24
CA ALA A 245 30.81 -23.00 -12.83
C ALA A 245 30.99 -22.86 -11.30
N GLN A 246 30.20 -23.58 -10.51
CA GLN A 246 30.35 -23.62 -9.05
C GLN A 246 31.62 -24.38 -8.61
N ARG A 247 32.03 -25.42 -9.36
CA ARG A 247 33.24 -26.21 -9.09
C ARG A 247 34.54 -25.47 -9.42
N HIS A 248 34.51 -24.50 -10.34
CA HIS A 248 35.69 -23.72 -10.75
C HIS A 248 35.98 -22.48 -9.90
N ARG A 249 35.37 -22.34 -8.73
CA ARG A 249 35.70 -21.26 -7.80
C ARG A 249 37.12 -21.49 -7.22
N PRO A 250 38.11 -20.59 -7.45
CA PRO A 250 39.38 -20.69 -6.76
C PRO A 250 39.16 -20.46 -5.27
N SER A 251 39.66 -21.37 -4.44
CA SER A 251 39.70 -21.19 -2.99
C SER A 251 40.79 -20.19 -2.65
N THR A 252 40.47 -18.89 -2.65
CA THR A 252 41.33 -17.87 -2.04
C THR A 252 40.94 -17.71 -0.57
N ALA A 253 41.96 -17.93 0.27
CA ALA A 253 41.98 -17.95 1.71
C ALA A 253 41.19 -16.82 2.41
N GLY A 254 40.46 -17.21 3.45
CA GLY A 254 39.71 -16.32 4.34
C GLY A 254 38.73 -17.06 5.27
N ALA A 255 38.99 -18.32 5.63
CA ALA A 255 38.45 -18.92 6.84
C ALA A 255 39.33 -18.37 7.97
N VAL A 256 38.83 -17.56 8.90
CA VAL A 256 38.41 -18.03 10.23
C VAL A 256 37.35 -17.09 10.89
N ALA A 257 36.81 -16.07 10.22
CA ALA A 257 35.86 -15.12 10.88
C ALA A 257 34.41 -15.12 10.37
N ASN A 258 34.07 -15.85 9.30
CA ASN A 258 32.78 -15.67 8.58
C ASN A 258 31.81 -16.87 8.64
N THR A 259 32.19 -17.97 9.30
CA THR A 259 31.33 -19.16 9.47
C THR A 259 30.24 -18.93 10.52
N ASP A 260 30.55 -18.22 11.60
CA ASP A 260 29.64 -17.97 12.72
C ASP A 260 28.58 -16.93 12.38
N GLU A 261 28.92 -15.87 11.63
CA GLU A 261 27.93 -14.88 11.20
C GLU A 261 26.93 -15.47 10.20
N GLY A 262 27.40 -16.35 9.31
CA GLY A 262 26.55 -17.09 8.38
C GLY A 262 25.69 -18.16 9.08
N ALA A 263 26.23 -18.83 10.10
CA ALA A 263 25.46 -19.76 10.94
C ALA A 263 24.38 -19.04 11.75
N LEU A 264 24.74 -17.93 12.41
CA LEU A 264 23.82 -17.10 13.19
C LEU A 264 22.69 -16.50 12.34
N LYS A 265 23.00 -16.04 11.12
CA LYS A 265 21.95 -15.54 10.21
C LYS A 265 20.98 -16.64 9.79
N ARG A 266 21.48 -17.85 9.51
CA ARG A 266 20.65 -19.02 9.15
C ARG A 266 19.76 -19.44 10.32
N THR A 267 20.31 -19.61 11.51
CA THR A 267 19.52 -19.97 12.70
C THR A 267 18.53 -18.89 13.12
N LYS A 268 18.83 -17.60 12.92
CA LYS A 268 17.85 -16.51 13.09
C LYS A 268 16.66 -16.63 12.15
N ILE A 269 16.91 -16.94 10.89
CA ILE A 269 15.86 -17.13 9.88
C ILE A 269 15.03 -18.37 10.22
N ASP A 270 15.67 -19.47 10.58
CA ASP A 270 14.98 -20.72 10.92
C ASP A 270 14.09 -20.55 12.16
N ALA A 271 14.59 -19.92 13.24
CA ALA A 271 13.80 -19.63 14.43
C ALA A 271 12.59 -18.72 14.11
N ALA A 272 12.77 -17.71 13.25
CA ALA A 272 11.69 -16.83 12.84
C ALA A 272 10.61 -17.56 12.02
N MET A 273 11.03 -18.40 11.07
CA MET A 273 10.13 -19.17 10.21
C MET A 273 9.36 -20.25 10.97
N SER A 274 10.03 -21.01 11.85
CA SER A 274 9.37 -22.04 12.67
C SER A 274 8.34 -21.45 13.62
N ARG A 275 8.63 -20.28 14.23
CA ARG A 275 7.66 -19.57 15.08
C ARG A 275 6.47 -19.04 14.29
N ALA A 276 6.70 -18.54 13.07
CA ALA A 276 5.62 -18.07 12.19
C ALA A 276 4.71 -19.22 11.74
N GLN A 277 5.28 -20.39 11.44
CA GLN A 277 4.51 -21.60 11.10
C GLN A 277 3.64 -22.06 12.26
N LEU A 278 4.18 -22.08 13.49
CA LEU A 278 3.41 -22.40 14.69
C LEU A 278 2.27 -21.40 14.92
N HIS A 279 2.54 -20.10 14.84
CA HIS A 279 1.51 -19.07 15.03
C HIS A 279 0.40 -19.15 13.97
N LYS A 280 0.76 -19.45 12.72
CA LYS A 280 -0.22 -19.68 11.64
C LYS A 280 -1.09 -20.90 11.91
N ALA A 281 -0.50 -22.00 12.37
CA ALA A 281 -1.22 -23.22 12.73
C ALA A 281 -2.16 -23.02 13.93
N LEU A 282 -1.70 -22.34 14.98
CA LEU A 282 -2.53 -21.98 16.15
C LEU A 282 -3.74 -21.12 15.74
N LYS A 283 -3.56 -20.19 14.80
CA LYS A 283 -4.65 -19.37 14.28
C LYS A 283 -5.62 -20.15 13.40
N ALA A 284 -5.13 -21.16 12.66
CA ALA A 284 -5.93 -21.97 11.75
C ALA A 284 -6.78 -23.03 12.48
N PHE A 285 -6.26 -23.63 13.55
CA PHE A 285 -6.94 -24.74 14.24
C PHE A 285 -7.87 -24.31 15.39
N GLY A 286 -7.87 -23.03 15.76
CA GLY A 286 -8.81 -22.50 16.76
C GLY A 286 -8.53 -23.01 18.19
N LYS A 287 -9.57 -23.05 19.04
CA LYS A 287 -9.43 -23.36 20.48
C LYS A 287 -9.52 -24.85 20.82
N THR A 288 -10.02 -25.69 19.92
CA THR A 288 -10.24 -27.13 20.12
C THR A 288 -9.79 -27.91 18.87
N PRO A 289 -8.48 -28.13 18.69
CA PRO A 289 -7.96 -28.93 17.59
C PRO A 289 -8.34 -30.40 17.73
N ASP A 290 -8.58 -31.08 16.61
CA ASP A 290 -8.75 -32.53 16.58
C ASP A 290 -7.42 -33.27 16.84
N ALA A 291 -7.46 -34.58 17.08
CA ALA A 291 -6.27 -35.38 17.40
C ALA A 291 -5.11 -35.22 16.38
N PRO A 292 -5.34 -35.29 15.04
CA PRO A 292 -4.25 -35.09 14.07
C PRO A 292 -3.77 -33.63 14.01
N GLN A 293 -4.64 -32.63 14.21
CA GLN A 293 -4.24 -31.22 14.32
C GLN A 293 -3.42 -30.95 15.58
N GLN A 294 -3.75 -31.62 16.68
CA GLN A 294 -3.03 -31.53 17.94
C GLN A 294 -1.61 -32.10 17.78
N GLU A 295 -1.47 -33.26 17.14
CA GLU A 295 -0.15 -33.83 16.83
C GLU A 295 0.68 -32.91 15.92
N GLN A 296 0.05 -32.27 14.92
CA GLN A 296 0.71 -31.31 14.05
C GLN A 296 1.16 -30.04 14.80
N LEU A 297 0.35 -29.54 15.75
CA LEU A 297 0.73 -28.42 16.60
C LEU A 297 1.93 -28.77 17.48
N ASP A 298 1.95 -29.97 18.06
CA ASP A 298 3.03 -30.39 18.94
C ASP A 298 4.34 -30.58 18.18
N ARG A 299 4.31 -31.11 16.94
CA ARG A 299 5.48 -31.13 16.05
C ARG A 299 6.00 -29.73 15.74
N LEU A 300 5.11 -28.77 15.45
CA LEU A 300 5.50 -27.38 15.16
C LEU A 300 6.04 -26.65 16.40
N ARG A 301 5.50 -26.94 17.59
CA ARG A 301 6.03 -26.45 18.87
C ARG A 301 7.45 -26.95 19.11
N GLN A 302 7.67 -28.25 19.00
CA GLN A 302 8.99 -28.85 19.16
C GLN A 302 10.01 -28.29 18.15
N ALA A 303 9.59 -28.08 16.89
CA ALA A 303 10.44 -27.47 15.87
C ALA A 303 10.81 -26.01 16.21
N ALA A 304 9.84 -25.21 16.68
CA ALA A 304 10.09 -23.84 17.09
C ALA A 304 11.01 -23.75 18.31
N GLU A 305 10.81 -24.60 19.32
CA GLU A 305 11.67 -24.68 20.49
C GLU A 305 13.10 -25.10 20.13
N LYS A 306 13.26 -26.10 19.26
CA LYS A 306 14.57 -26.55 18.79
C LYS A 306 15.32 -25.43 18.05
N ALA A 307 14.66 -24.75 17.12
CA ALA A 307 15.27 -23.65 16.38
C ALA A 307 15.62 -22.46 17.29
N GLN A 308 14.79 -22.18 18.30
CA GLN A 308 15.06 -21.15 19.30
C GLN A 308 16.26 -21.50 20.19
N ARG A 309 16.42 -22.77 20.61
CA ARG A 309 17.60 -23.24 21.36
C ARG A 309 18.88 -23.12 20.55
N GLN A 310 18.85 -23.54 19.29
CA GLN A 310 20.00 -23.41 18.37
C GLN A 310 20.39 -21.95 18.11
N LEU A 311 19.41 -21.04 18.06
CA LEU A 311 19.70 -19.61 18.00
C LEU A 311 20.33 -19.11 19.30
N HIS A 312 19.85 -19.57 20.46
CA HIS A 312 20.39 -19.19 21.75
C HIS A 312 21.84 -19.64 21.95
N GLU A 313 22.18 -20.87 21.54
CA GLU A 313 23.54 -21.42 21.58
C GLU A 313 24.54 -20.64 20.71
N LEU A 314 24.07 -20.00 19.63
CA LEU A 314 24.91 -19.24 18.70
C LEU A 314 24.88 -17.72 18.94
N LEU A 315 24.01 -17.24 19.82
CA LEU A 315 24.02 -15.84 20.22
C LEU A 315 25.28 -15.63 21.09
N PRO A 316 26.17 -14.70 20.72
CA PRO A 316 27.30 -14.39 21.58
C PRO A 316 26.78 -13.90 22.93
N ASP A 317 27.46 -14.28 24.02
CA ASP A 317 27.25 -13.66 25.32
C ASP A 317 27.49 -12.16 25.17
N THR A 318 26.41 -11.40 25.04
CA THR A 318 26.45 -9.94 24.99
C THR A 318 26.61 -9.39 26.40
N ALA A 319 27.67 -9.81 27.10
CA ALA A 319 28.12 -9.23 28.36
C ALA A 319 28.77 -7.83 28.17
N GLY A 320 28.23 -7.01 27.25
CA GLY A 320 28.81 -5.74 26.84
C GLY A 320 27.84 -4.56 26.67
N LYS A 321 26.54 -4.74 26.90
CA LYS A 321 25.56 -3.64 27.02
C LYS A 321 24.44 -4.01 27.98
N THR A 322 24.79 -4.38 29.21
CA THR A 322 23.83 -4.25 30.31
C THR A 322 23.60 -2.75 30.49
N PRO A 323 22.38 -2.21 30.30
CA PRO A 323 22.12 -0.83 30.64
C PRO A 323 22.56 -0.60 32.08
N GLY A 324 23.43 0.39 32.33
CA GLY A 324 23.84 0.72 33.70
C GLY A 324 22.60 0.95 34.57
N ALA A 325 22.71 0.78 35.88
CA ALA A 325 21.56 0.87 36.80
C ALA A 325 20.68 2.13 36.55
N GLY A 326 21.31 3.27 36.21
CA GLY A 326 20.60 4.50 35.81
C GLY A 326 19.83 4.41 34.49
N GLU A 327 20.35 3.70 33.47
CA GLU A 327 19.62 3.48 32.21
C GLU A 327 18.47 2.48 32.39
N GLN A 328 18.62 1.49 33.27
CA GLN A 328 17.56 0.56 33.60
C GLN A 328 16.45 1.25 34.40
N ALA A 329 16.80 2.12 35.36
CA ALA A 329 15.86 2.98 36.08
C ALA A 329 15.12 3.94 35.14
N LEU A 330 15.81 4.55 34.16
CA LEU A 330 15.19 5.39 33.14
C LEU A 330 14.19 4.61 32.28
N LYS A 331 14.54 3.39 31.87
CA LYS A 331 13.63 2.53 31.09
C LYS A 331 12.39 2.17 31.92
N GLN A 332 12.57 1.82 33.19
CA GLN A 332 11.46 1.51 34.09
C GLN A 332 10.53 2.72 34.29
N ALA A 333 11.08 3.90 34.53
CA ALA A 333 10.28 5.13 34.69
C ALA A 333 9.49 5.49 33.42
N LYS A 334 10.05 5.25 32.22
CA LYS A 334 9.33 5.44 30.94
C LYS A 334 8.15 4.49 30.80
N ILE A 335 8.32 3.23 31.22
CA ILE A 335 7.25 2.22 31.20
C ILE A 335 6.15 2.62 32.20
N ASP A 336 6.52 3.06 33.40
CA ASP A 336 5.57 3.45 34.43
C ASP A 336 4.73 4.65 34.01
N VAL A 337 5.33 5.70 33.42
CA VAL A 337 4.59 6.83 32.84
C VAL A 337 3.59 6.38 31.77
N ALA A 338 3.99 5.45 30.89
CA ALA A 338 3.10 4.92 29.86
C ALA A 338 1.92 4.16 30.46
N ASN A 339 2.17 3.33 31.48
CA ASN A 339 1.14 2.55 32.18
C ASN A 339 0.16 3.44 32.95
N ARG A 340 0.66 4.45 33.69
CA ARG A 340 -0.19 5.38 34.45
C ARG A 340 -1.03 6.28 33.53
N ARG A 341 -0.47 6.72 32.39
CA ARG A 341 -1.23 7.42 31.35
C ARG A 341 -2.35 6.56 30.78
N ALA A 342 -2.05 5.30 30.45
CA ALA A 342 -3.05 4.37 29.91
C ALA A 342 -4.15 4.06 30.93
N ALA A 343 -3.79 3.94 32.22
CA ALA A 343 -4.74 3.77 33.30
C ALA A 343 -5.67 4.99 33.42
N LEU A 344 -5.12 6.20 33.48
CA LEU A 344 -5.91 7.44 33.56
C LEU A 344 -6.89 7.57 32.38
N GLN A 345 -6.41 7.38 31.14
CA GLN A 345 -7.26 7.41 29.94
C GLN A 345 -8.32 6.29 29.92
N SER A 346 -8.06 5.15 30.55
CA SER A 346 -9.04 4.08 30.71
C SER A 346 -10.09 4.44 31.77
N GLY A 347 -9.68 5.04 32.88
CA GLY A 347 -10.57 5.54 33.93
C GLY A 347 -11.51 6.63 33.42
N GLU A 348 -10.99 7.60 32.67
CA GLU A 348 -11.79 8.69 32.07
C GLU A 348 -12.85 8.14 31.11
N ARG A 349 -12.49 7.14 30.28
CA ARG A 349 -13.44 6.50 29.35
C ARG A 349 -14.50 5.65 30.03
N ARG A 350 -14.20 5.09 31.21
CA ARG A 350 -15.14 4.24 31.97
C ARG A 350 -16.03 5.03 32.92
N GLY A 351 -15.86 6.36 33.00
CA GLY A 351 -16.65 7.20 33.90
C GLY A 351 -16.47 6.84 35.37
N VAL A 352 -15.23 6.52 35.78
CA VAL A 352 -14.90 6.25 37.18
C VAL A 352 -15.14 7.52 38.01
N ASP A 353 -15.48 7.37 39.29
CA ASP A 353 -15.77 8.48 40.20
C ASP A 353 -14.64 9.52 40.27
N ASP A 354 -15.00 10.78 40.56
CA ASP A 354 -14.09 11.93 40.52
C ASP A 354 -12.93 11.80 41.52
N ASP A 355 -13.16 11.20 42.69
CA ASP A 355 -12.12 10.97 43.71
C ASP A 355 -11.05 10.01 43.18
N ARG A 356 -11.49 8.93 42.52
CA ARG A 356 -10.61 7.95 41.91
C ARG A 356 -9.92 8.48 40.65
N LEU A 357 -10.57 9.32 39.85
CA LEU A 357 -9.90 10.03 38.75
C LEU A 357 -8.84 11.01 39.28
N SER A 358 -9.11 11.71 40.37
CA SER A 358 -8.15 12.58 41.05
C SER A 358 -6.91 11.79 41.52
N ALA A 359 -7.11 10.63 42.14
CA ALA A 359 -6.02 9.73 42.52
C ALA A 359 -5.20 9.26 41.31
N MET A 360 -5.85 8.90 40.20
CA MET A 360 -5.16 8.48 38.96
C MET A 360 -4.36 9.62 38.30
N ARG A 361 -4.83 10.87 38.41
CA ARG A 361 -4.09 12.05 37.96
C ARG A 361 -2.87 12.30 38.83
N ALA A 362 -2.99 12.17 40.15
CA ALA A 362 -1.87 12.27 41.08
C ALA A 362 -0.81 11.18 40.81
N ASP A 363 -1.23 9.94 40.56
CA ASP A 363 -0.34 8.83 40.19
C ASP A 363 0.41 9.09 38.88
N TYR A 364 -0.26 9.66 37.87
CA TYR A 364 0.37 10.03 36.61
C TYR A 364 1.40 11.14 36.80
N ALA A 365 1.05 12.19 37.57
CA ALA A 365 1.97 13.28 37.89
C ALA A 365 3.21 12.79 38.66
N ALA A 366 3.03 11.90 39.63
CA ALA A 366 4.13 11.28 40.38
C ALA A 366 5.05 10.46 39.46
N ALA A 367 4.48 9.69 38.52
CA ALA A 367 5.27 8.95 37.53
C ALA A 367 6.04 9.89 36.57
N GLN A 368 5.44 11.02 36.16
CA GLN A 368 6.12 12.02 35.35
C GLN A 368 7.31 12.64 36.08
N GLN A 369 7.15 12.94 37.37
CA GLN A 369 8.25 13.45 38.19
C GLN A 369 9.36 12.39 38.34
N ALA A 370 9.01 11.13 38.59
CA ALA A 370 9.98 10.03 38.68
C ALA A 370 10.75 9.80 37.37
N LEU A 371 10.11 10.01 36.21
CA LEU A 371 10.79 9.98 34.92
C LEU A 371 11.79 11.14 34.77
N HIS A 372 11.40 12.36 35.14
CA HIS A 372 12.29 13.51 35.08
C HIS A 372 13.53 13.30 35.97
N ASP A 373 13.32 12.83 37.19
CA ASP A 373 14.38 12.46 38.12
C ASP A 373 15.29 11.34 37.56
N ALA A 374 14.70 10.32 36.93
CA ALA A 374 15.46 9.24 36.31
C ALA A 374 16.26 9.73 35.10
N GLU A 375 15.76 10.68 34.32
CA GLU A 375 16.48 11.32 33.21
C GLU A 375 17.69 12.10 33.70
N GLN A 376 17.55 12.87 34.79
CA GLN A 376 18.67 13.59 35.41
C GLN A 376 19.75 12.64 35.94
N ARG A 377 19.34 11.51 36.53
CA ARG A 377 20.26 10.53 37.16
C ARG A 377 20.88 9.54 36.16
N CYS A 378 20.32 9.37 34.95
CA CYS A 378 20.82 8.35 34.02
C CYS A 378 22.13 8.73 33.31
N GLY A 379 22.56 9.98 33.40
CA GLY A 379 23.82 10.46 32.80
C GLY A 379 23.88 10.40 31.28
N LYS A 380 22.76 10.17 30.57
CA LYS A 380 22.73 10.26 29.10
C LYS A 380 22.67 11.73 28.69
N PRO A 381 23.57 12.20 27.81
CA PRO A 381 23.45 13.54 27.27
C PRO A 381 22.12 13.66 26.50
N ALA A 382 21.45 14.81 26.62
CA ALA A 382 20.25 15.09 25.86
C ALA A 382 20.54 14.92 24.36
N PRO A 383 19.63 14.31 23.57
CA PRO A 383 19.84 14.14 22.15
C PRO A 383 20.04 15.51 21.48
N GLN A 384 21.19 15.68 20.84
CA GLN A 384 21.55 16.93 20.20
C GLN A 384 20.66 17.14 18.97
N ARG A 385 19.72 18.09 19.06
CA ARG A 385 18.89 18.49 17.92
C ARG A 385 19.78 19.23 16.92
N VAL A 386 20.26 18.54 15.90
CA VAL A 386 20.91 19.18 14.75
C VAL A 386 19.80 19.75 13.88
N LEU A 387 19.61 21.07 13.95
CA LEU A 387 18.81 21.79 12.97
C LEU A 387 19.61 21.81 11.67
N VAL A 388 19.12 21.06 10.68
CA VAL A 388 19.64 21.15 9.31
C VAL A 388 18.88 22.28 8.65
N ASP A 389 19.49 23.47 8.56
CA ASP A 389 18.95 24.57 7.77
C ASP A 389 18.92 24.15 6.30
N LYS A 390 17.75 23.68 5.84
CA LYS A 390 17.43 23.73 4.42
C LYS A 390 17.31 25.21 4.09
N ALA A 391 18.26 25.77 3.35
CA ALA A 391 18.20 27.15 2.87
C ALA A 391 16.77 27.44 2.36
N GLY A 392 16.13 28.43 2.97
CA GLY A 392 14.75 28.78 2.65
C GLY A 392 14.62 29.09 1.15
N VAL A 393 13.54 28.63 0.53
CA VAL A 393 13.22 29.00 -0.85
C VAL A 393 13.12 30.52 -0.92
N SER A 394 14.03 31.17 -1.66
CA SER A 394 14.04 32.62 -1.82
C SER A 394 12.68 33.11 -2.35
N THR A 395 12.29 34.33 -1.99
CA THR A 395 11.04 34.93 -2.47
C THR A 395 10.97 34.93 -4.00
N GLU A 396 12.11 35.15 -4.65
CA GLU A 396 12.26 35.11 -6.11
C GLU A 396 12.03 33.69 -6.66
N LEU A 397 12.67 32.66 -6.09
CA LEU A 397 12.46 31.26 -6.52
C LEU A 397 11.02 30.81 -6.29
N ARG A 398 10.37 31.31 -5.23
CA ARG A 398 8.95 31.07 -4.98
C ARG A 398 8.08 31.71 -6.06
N GLN A 399 8.34 32.96 -6.43
CA GLN A 399 7.61 33.65 -7.50
C GLN A 399 7.77 32.94 -8.84
N LEU A 400 9.00 32.57 -9.21
CA LEU A 400 9.28 31.86 -10.46
C LEU A 400 8.57 30.50 -10.55
N LYS A 401 8.51 29.75 -9.44
CA LYS A 401 7.76 28.48 -9.37
C LYS A 401 6.24 28.70 -9.48
N THR A 402 5.73 29.77 -8.86
CA THR A 402 4.33 30.16 -8.96
C THR A 402 3.96 30.53 -10.39
N ASP A 403 4.75 31.39 -11.04
CA ASP A 403 4.54 31.82 -12.43
C ASP A 403 4.53 30.63 -13.40
N LEU A 404 5.46 29.69 -13.21
CA LEU A 404 5.50 28.44 -13.98
C LEU A 404 4.24 27.59 -13.76
N ALA A 405 3.75 27.50 -12.52
CA ALA A 405 2.54 26.75 -12.21
C ALA A 405 1.30 27.37 -12.87
N TYR A 406 1.15 28.69 -12.83
CA TYR A 406 0.05 29.40 -13.50
C TYR A 406 0.12 29.25 -15.03
N ALA A 407 1.30 29.38 -15.63
CA ALA A 407 1.46 29.20 -17.08
C ALA A 407 1.11 27.76 -17.53
N ARG A 408 1.48 26.74 -16.75
CA ARG A 408 1.07 25.34 -17.01
C ARG A 408 -0.43 25.13 -16.86
N ALA A 409 -1.03 25.72 -15.84
CA ALA A 409 -2.48 25.64 -15.62
C ALA A 409 -3.26 26.27 -16.78
N ASP A 410 -2.80 27.41 -17.28
CA ASP A 410 -3.43 28.10 -18.42
C ASP A 410 -3.35 27.30 -19.72
N VAL A 411 -2.18 26.73 -20.05
CA VAL A 411 -2.05 25.84 -21.22
C VAL A 411 -2.98 24.64 -21.08
N SER A 412 -3.00 23.99 -19.91
CA SER A 412 -3.87 22.84 -19.66
C SER A 412 -5.36 23.19 -19.73
N ARG A 413 -5.75 24.40 -19.31
CA ARG A 413 -7.12 24.90 -19.40
C ARG A 413 -7.53 25.14 -20.86
N LEU A 414 -6.67 25.80 -21.64
CA LEU A 414 -6.93 26.10 -23.05
C LEU A 414 -6.95 24.84 -23.94
N GLN A 415 -6.05 23.87 -23.69
CA GLN A 415 -6.04 22.58 -24.39
C GLN A 415 -7.31 21.74 -24.16
N ARG A 416 -7.99 21.94 -23.02
CA ARG A 416 -9.26 21.26 -22.71
C ARG A 416 -10.48 22.01 -23.23
N SER A 417 -10.32 23.24 -23.71
CA SER A 417 -11.40 24.04 -24.25
C SER A 417 -11.70 23.62 -25.69
N VAL A 418 -12.95 23.25 -25.96
CA VAL A 418 -13.44 22.81 -27.28
C VAL A 418 -13.46 23.95 -28.30
N THR A 419 -13.49 25.20 -27.83
CA THR A 419 -13.61 26.42 -28.66
C THR A 419 -12.36 27.30 -28.61
N CYS A 420 -11.20 26.76 -28.20
CA CYS A 420 -9.98 27.56 -28.13
C CYS A 420 -9.47 27.95 -29.52
N GLU A 421 -9.29 29.25 -29.75
CA GLU A 421 -8.59 29.72 -30.95
C GLU A 421 -7.11 29.35 -30.87
N SER A 422 -6.53 28.96 -32.02
CA SER A 422 -5.12 28.54 -32.09
C SER A 422 -4.16 29.65 -31.65
N ALA A 423 -4.50 30.92 -31.90
CA ALA A 423 -3.69 32.07 -31.50
C ALA A 423 -3.60 32.21 -29.97
N THR A 424 -4.69 31.98 -29.23
CA THR A 424 -4.71 32.07 -27.76
C THR A 424 -3.95 30.92 -27.11
N LEU A 425 -4.02 29.71 -27.68
CA LEU A 425 -3.22 28.57 -27.22
C LEU A 425 -1.72 28.80 -27.45
N ASN A 426 -1.34 29.31 -28.63
CA ASN A 426 0.06 29.62 -28.94
C ASN A 426 0.63 30.68 -28.01
N ALA A 427 -0.11 31.75 -27.72
CA ALA A 427 0.31 32.77 -26.76
C ALA A 427 0.51 32.20 -25.34
N ALA A 428 -0.31 31.22 -24.92
CA ALA A 428 -0.14 30.55 -23.62
C ALA A 428 1.10 29.63 -23.60
N LEU A 429 1.38 28.93 -24.70
CA LEU A 429 2.60 28.11 -24.84
C LEU A 429 3.87 28.96 -24.80
N GLU A 430 3.86 30.14 -25.42
CA GLU A 430 4.97 31.09 -25.33
C GLU A 430 5.21 31.59 -23.90
N ARG A 431 4.14 31.93 -23.17
CA ARG A 431 4.23 32.31 -21.75
C ARG A 431 4.81 31.20 -20.88
N LEU A 432 4.42 29.94 -21.13
CA LEU A 432 5.00 28.78 -20.46
C LEU A 432 6.50 28.66 -20.74
N ALA A 433 6.91 28.76 -22.00
CA ALA A 433 8.32 28.70 -22.37
C ALA A 433 9.16 29.82 -21.72
N VAL A 434 8.60 31.03 -21.60
CA VAL A 434 9.25 32.15 -20.89
C VAL A 434 9.40 31.85 -19.39
N ALA A 435 8.37 31.34 -18.73
CA ALA A 435 8.42 31.00 -17.31
C ALA A 435 9.44 29.87 -17.03
N GLU A 436 9.52 28.86 -17.90
CA GLU A 436 10.52 27.78 -17.80
C GLU A 436 11.94 28.30 -17.94
N ARG A 437 12.21 29.17 -18.93
CA ARG A 437 13.52 29.80 -19.11
C ARG A 437 13.94 30.62 -17.90
N ARG A 438 13.02 31.42 -17.32
CA ARG A 438 13.32 32.25 -16.13
C ARG A 438 13.66 31.41 -14.90
N LEU A 439 12.88 30.36 -14.64
CA LEU A 439 13.16 29.45 -13.53
C LEU A 439 14.50 28.73 -13.72
N GLN A 440 14.78 28.25 -14.94
CA GLN A 440 16.02 27.56 -15.25
C GLN A 440 17.24 28.48 -15.10
N ALA A 441 17.13 29.73 -15.54
CA ALA A 441 18.18 30.73 -15.38
C ALA A 441 18.49 31.02 -13.90
N HIS A 442 17.46 31.16 -13.05
CA HIS A 442 17.64 31.38 -11.61
C HIS A 442 18.27 30.16 -10.93
N ILE A 443 17.81 28.94 -11.24
CA ILE A 443 18.40 27.69 -10.71
C ILE A 443 19.86 27.53 -11.13
N SER A 444 20.21 27.98 -12.35
CA SER A 444 21.58 27.86 -12.86
C SER A 444 22.51 28.95 -12.31
N ALA A 445 21.96 30.00 -11.68
CA ALA A 445 22.70 31.12 -11.09
C ALA A 445 22.90 31.00 -9.56
N THR A 446 22.08 30.18 -8.89
CA THR A 446 22.16 29.86 -7.45
C THR A 446 22.80 28.51 -7.21
#